data_AF-A0A843KPD6-F1
#
_entry.id   AF-A0A843KPD6-F1
#
_cell.length_a   1.000
_cell.length_b   1.000
_cell.length_c   1.000
_cell.angle_alpha   90.00
_cell.angle_beta   90.00
_cell.angle_gamma   90.00
#
_symmetry.space_group_name_H-M   'P 1'
#
loop_
_entity.id
_entity.type
_entity.pdbx_description
1 polymer ?
#
loop_
_entity_poly.entity_id
_entity_poly.type
_entity_poly.pdbx_seq_one_letter_code
_entity_poly.pdbx_strand_id
1 'polypeptide(L)'
;MPPGEKAALFFHRLDDVYDVVTELLKDSIRQREMCAFVFRSPLATLKEMIRARGLDVDAHPSIVLVPLNKAPMDSYSRNTIGEQMRALVQQAKGLGYSGARLIMNVPEELSAQVPSESTW
;
A
#
# COMPACT_ATOMS: atom_id res chain seq x y z
N MET A 1 3.59 12.13 -20.69
CA MET A 1 2.64 11.39 -19.83
C MET A 1 2.42 12.24 -18.60
N PRO A 2 1.18 12.56 -18.17
CA PRO A 2 1.04 13.01 -16.79
C PRO A 2 1.36 11.79 -15.89
N PRO A 3 2.18 11.96 -14.85
CA PRO A 3 2.74 10.86 -14.09
C PRO A 3 1.74 10.42 -13.02
N GLY A 4 1.14 9.24 -13.19
CA GLY A 4 0.64 8.51 -12.03
C GLY A 4 1.88 8.04 -11.25
N GLU A 5 2.19 8.72 -10.15
CA GLU A 5 3.37 8.45 -9.34
C GLU A 5 3.33 7.01 -8.82
N LYS A 6 4.37 6.24 -9.15
CA LYS A 6 4.57 4.90 -8.61
C LYS A 6 5.22 5.06 -7.25
N ALA A 7 4.41 5.08 -6.19
CA ALA A 7 4.95 5.16 -4.84
C ALA A 7 4.84 3.80 -4.14
N ALA A 8 5.99 3.28 -3.72
CA ALA A 8 6.12 2.21 -2.75
C ALA A 8 6.54 2.85 -1.41
N LEU A 9 5.68 2.83 -0.41
CA LEU A 9 5.96 3.46 0.90
C LEU A 9 6.14 2.37 1.96
N PHE A 10 7.22 2.48 2.74
CA PHE A 10 7.67 1.42 3.65
C PHE A 10 7.72 1.94 5.08
N PHE A 11 7.01 1.28 5.99
CA PHE A 11 6.94 1.69 7.40
C PHE A 11 7.36 0.57 8.34
N HIS A 12 8.06 0.94 9.42
CA HIS A 12 8.78 0.02 10.32
C HIS A 12 7.88 -0.57 11.42
N ARG A 13 6.93 0.20 11.94
CA ARG A 13 5.95 -0.22 12.97
C ARG A 13 4.60 0.39 12.67
N LEU A 14 3.57 -0.44 12.48
CA LEU A 14 2.23 0.02 12.10
C LEU A 14 1.57 0.89 13.16
N ASP A 15 1.78 0.54 14.43
CA ASP A 15 1.14 1.21 15.57
C ASP A 15 1.58 2.67 15.71
N ASP A 16 2.77 3.00 15.20
CA ASP A 16 3.33 4.36 15.22
C ASP A 16 2.99 5.17 13.95
N VAL A 17 2.40 4.53 12.92
CA VAL A 17 2.20 5.14 11.60
C VAL A 17 0.78 5.06 11.08
N TYR A 18 -0.19 4.59 11.87
CA TYR A 18 -1.59 4.52 11.42
C TYR A 18 -2.11 5.88 10.95
N ASP A 19 -1.65 6.99 11.53
CA ASP A 19 -2.00 8.34 11.08
C ASP A 19 -1.47 8.61 9.67
N VAL A 20 -0.18 8.31 9.43
CA VAL A 20 0.48 8.49 8.14
C VAL A 20 -0.16 7.59 7.07
N VAL A 21 -0.36 6.31 7.39
CA VAL A 21 -1.01 5.35 6.48
C VAL A 21 -2.44 5.83 6.15
N THR A 22 -3.19 6.29 7.15
CA THR A 22 -4.56 6.77 6.91
C THR A 22 -4.57 8.00 6.01
N GLU A 23 -3.68 8.97 6.23
CA GLU A 23 -3.58 10.15 5.36
C GLU A 23 -3.14 9.80 3.93
N LEU A 24 -2.22 8.83 3.77
CA LEU A 24 -1.83 8.34 2.45
C LEU A 24 -2.98 7.64 1.72
N LEU A 25 -3.79 6.86 2.42
CA LEU A 25 -4.97 6.22 1.84
C LEU A 25 -6.01 7.28 1.42
N LYS A 26 -6.25 8.30 2.26
CA LYS A 26 -7.13 9.43 1.91
C LYS A 26 -6.60 10.19 0.69
N ASP A 27 -5.30 10.42 0.62
CA ASP A 27 -4.66 11.06 -0.52
C ASP A 27 -4.83 10.25 -1.81
N SER A 28 -4.57 8.94 -1.79
CA SER A 28 -4.82 8.07 -2.95
C SER A 28 -6.28 8.12 -3.42
N ILE A 29 -7.25 8.18 -2.50
CA ILE A 29 -8.66 8.36 -2.86
C ILE A 29 -8.87 9.71 -3.57
N ARG A 30 -8.33 10.81 -3.03
CA ARG A 30 -8.44 12.15 -3.63
C ARG A 30 -7.83 12.21 -5.03
N GLN A 31 -6.71 11.51 -5.24
CA GLN A 31 -6.02 11.42 -6.53
C GLN A 31 -6.67 10.43 -7.51
N ARG A 32 -7.72 9.72 -7.07
CA ARG A 32 -8.38 8.64 -7.82
C ARG A 32 -7.41 7.54 -8.23
N GLU A 33 -6.51 7.18 -7.31
CA GLU A 33 -5.57 6.08 -7.45
C GLU A 33 -6.11 4.81 -6.81
N MET A 34 -5.72 3.67 -7.37
CA MET A 34 -5.90 2.39 -6.71
C MET A 34 -4.75 2.17 -5.72
N CYS A 35 -5.05 1.92 -4.45
CA CYS A 35 -4.04 1.74 -3.41
C CYS A 35 -4.09 0.32 -2.86
N ALA A 36 -3.00 -0.42 -2.97
CA ALA A 36 -2.81 -1.67 -2.25
C ALA A 36 -2.04 -1.38 -0.95
N PHE A 37 -2.59 -1.84 0.17
CA PHE A 37 -1.93 -1.75 1.47
C PHE A 37 -1.62 -3.14 2.01
N VAL A 38 -0.34 -3.46 2.11
CA VAL A 38 0.18 -4.72 2.65
C VAL A 38 0.45 -4.57 4.13
N PHE A 39 -0.18 -5.40 4.95
CA PHE A 39 -0.18 -5.25 6.41
C PHE A 39 0.03 -6.58 7.15
N ARG A 40 0.48 -6.50 8.40
CA ARG A 40 0.78 -7.66 9.28
C ARG A 40 -0.23 -7.85 10.40
N SER A 41 -0.80 -6.75 10.88
CA SER A 41 -1.77 -6.76 11.98
C SER A 41 -3.03 -7.55 11.60
N PRO A 42 -3.80 -8.05 12.57
CA PRO A 42 -5.11 -8.63 12.28
C PRO A 42 -5.99 -7.65 11.50
N LEU A 43 -6.67 -8.12 10.44
CA LEU A 43 -7.46 -7.27 9.55
C LEU A 43 -8.54 -6.46 10.29
N ALA A 44 -9.20 -7.07 11.28
CA ALA A 44 -10.23 -6.40 12.08
C ALA A 44 -9.66 -5.19 12.85
N THR A 45 -8.54 -5.41 13.56
CA THR A 45 -7.82 -4.35 14.30
C THR A 45 -7.35 -3.25 13.37
N LEU A 46 -6.81 -3.60 12.20
CA LEU A 46 -6.39 -2.61 11.21
C LEU A 46 -7.56 -1.70 10.78
N LYS A 47 -8.69 -2.31 10.41
CA LYS A 47 -9.87 -1.57 9.96
C LYS A 47 -10.40 -0.65 11.06
N GLU A 48 -10.46 -1.13 12.29
CA GLU A 48 -10.87 -0.34 13.44
C GLU A 48 -9.95 0.88 13.64
N MET A 49 -8.63 0.68 13.57
CA MET A 49 -7.65 1.75 13.75
C MET A 49 -7.70 2.81 12.64
N ILE A 50 -7.90 2.41 11.38
CA ILE A 50 -8.09 3.34 10.26
C ILE A 50 -9.44 4.06 10.38
N ARG A 51 -10.51 3.35 10.77
CA ARG A 51 -11.84 3.93 10.98
C ARG A 51 -11.86 4.97 12.09
N ALA A 52 -11.17 4.71 13.21
CA ALA A 52 -10.99 5.66 14.29
C ALA A 52 -10.33 6.98 13.83
N ARG A 53 -9.62 6.96 12.70
CA ARG A 53 -8.96 8.12 12.06
C ARG A 53 -9.79 8.72 10.90
N GLY A 54 -11.06 8.34 10.81
CA GLY A 54 -12.03 8.93 9.89
C GLY A 54 -11.96 8.40 8.46
N LEU A 55 -11.45 7.19 8.25
CA LEU A 55 -11.50 6.52 6.95
C LEU A 55 -12.16 5.15 7.08
N ASP A 56 -13.30 4.95 6.42
CA ASP A 56 -13.92 3.63 6.30
C ASP A 56 -13.48 2.95 5.01
N VAL A 57 -12.41 2.16 5.09
CA VAL A 57 -11.79 1.50 3.92
C VAL A 57 -12.75 0.59 3.14
N ASP A 58 -13.78 0.04 3.80
CA ASP A 58 -14.78 -0.81 3.14
C ASP A 58 -15.72 -0.01 2.20
N ALA A 59 -15.84 1.30 2.41
CA ALA A 59 -16.59 2.20 1.53
C ALA A 59 -15.80 2.61 0.27
N HIS A 60 -14.52 2.24 0.19
CA HIS A 60 -13.60 2.69 -0.86
C HIS A 60 -13.02 1.51 -1.65
N PRO A 61 -13.64 1.10 -2.77
CA PRO A 61 -13.19 -0.05 -3.57
C PRO A 61 -11.81 0.16 -4.22
N SER A 62 -11.31 1.40 -4.24
CA SER A 62 -9.94 1.70 -4.67
C SER A 62 -8.87 1.25 -3.67
N ILE A 63 -9.24 0.93 -2.43
CA ILE A 63 -8.33 0.45 -1.39
C ILE A 63 -8.38 -1.09 -1.34
N VAL A 64 -7.25 -1.72 -1.55
CA VAL A 64 -7.07 -3.17 -1.47
C VAL A 64 -6.20 -3.51 -0.27
N LEU A 65 -6.78 -4.16 0.73
CA LEU A 65 -6.06 -4.61 1.92
C LEU A 65 -5.50 -6.01 1.69
N VAL A 66 -4.18 -6.15 1.74
CA VAL A 66 -3.48 -7.42 1.51
C VAL A 66 -2.78 -7.87 2.81
N PRO A 67 -3.27 -8.93 3.47
CA PRO A 67 -2.53 -9.54 4.58
C PRO A 67 -1.17 -10.03 4.09
N LEU A 68 -0.10 -9.77 4.84
CA LEU A 68 1.26 -10.11 4.43
C LEU A 68 1.43 -11.60 4.13
N ASN A 69 0.80 -12.48 4.93
CA ASN A 69 0.82 -13.92 4.73
C ASN A 69 0.11 -14.40 3.45
N LYS A 70 -0.65 -13.51 2.78
CA LYS A 70 -1.30 -13.74 1.49
C LYS A 70 -0.66 -12.92 0.37
N ALA A 71 0.27 -12.03 0.69
CA ALA A 71 1.04 -11.33 -0.32
C ALA A 71 2.01 -12.33 -0.95
N PRO A 72 2.13 -12.42 -2.28
CA PRO A 72 3.16 -13.20 -2.95
C PRO A 72 4.53 -12.53 -2.79
N MET A 73 5.00 -12.44 -1.54
CA MET A 73 6.27 -11.86 -1.13
C MET A 73 6.97 -12.83 -0.18
N ASP A 74 7.34 -13.99 -0.72
CA ASP A 74 8.15 -14.98 0.01
C ASP A 74 9.50 -14.40 0.47
N SER A 75 9.97 -13.38 -0.26
CA SER A 75 11.01 -12.44 0.17
C SER A 75 10.60 -11.03 -0.25
N TYR A 76 10.93 -10.01 0.55
CA TYR A 76 10.79 -8.58 0.18
C TYR A 76 11.81 -8.17 -0.90
N SER A 77 12.06 -9.05 -1.88
CA SER A 77 12.98 -8.79 -2.97
C SER A 77 12.43 -7.68 -3.87
N ARG A 78 13.33 -6.90 -4.47
CA ARG A 78 12.97 -5.90 -5.47
C ARG A 78 12.13 -6.50 -6.61
N ASN A 79 12.40 -7.74 -7.02
CA ASN A 79 11.72 -8.36 -8.15
C ASN A 79 10.23 -8.63 -7.83
N THR A 80 9.94 -9.21 -6.65
CA THR A 80 8.58 -9.52 -6.22
C THR A 80 7.74 -8.26 -5.98
N ILE A 81 8.31 -7.24 -5.34
CA ILE A 81 7.64 -5.92 -5.16
C ILE A 81 7.31 -5.29 -6.52
N GLY A 82 8.23 -5.39 -7.49
CA GLY A 82 8.06 -4.78 -8.80
C GLY A 82 7.04 -5.48 -9.67
N GLU A 83 6.91 -6.79 -9.54
CA GLU A 83 5.84 -7.57 -10.16
C GLU A 83 4.47 -7.21 -9.58
N GLN A 84 4.37 -7.08 -8.26
CA GLN A 84 3.12 -6.63 -7.62
C GLN A 84 2.73 -5.22 -8.07
N MET A 85 3.68 -4.28 -8.08
CA MET A 85 3.41 -2.92 -8.54
C MET A 85 2.97 -2.90 -10.00
N ARG A 86 3.61 -3.70 -10.88
CA ARG A 86 3.19 -3.83 -12.29
C ARG A 86 1.77 -4.39 -12.41
N ALA A 87 1.43 -5.44 -11.65
CA ALA A 87 0.11 -6.03 -11.66
C ALA A 87 -0.96 -5.02 -11.18
N LEU A 88 -0.67 -4.30 -10.10
CA LEU A 88 -1.56 -3.28 -9.56
C LEU A 88 -1.80 -2.14 -10.56
N VAL A 89 -0.75 -1.68 -11.25
CA VAL A 89 -0.88 -0.64 -12.30
C VAL A 89 -1.77 -1.12 -13.44
N GLN A 90 -1.60 -2.37 -13.90
CA GLN A 90 -2.45 -2.91 -14.98
C GLN A 90 -3.91 -3.00 -14.54
N GLN A 91 -4.16 -3.44 -13.31
CA GLN A 91 -5.50 -3.48 -12.73
C GLN A 91 -6.11 -2.08 -12.59
N ALA A 92 -5.36 -1.12 -12.04
CA ALA A 92 -5.78 0.26 -11.86
C ALA A 92 -6.19 0.88 -13.20
N LYS A 93 -5.37 0.69 -14.23
CA LYS A 93 -5.65 1.15 -15.59
C LYS A 93 -6.90 0.49 -16.18
N GLY A 94 -7.06 -0.82 -16.00
CA GLY A 94 -8.23 -1.56 -16.49
C GLY A 94 -9.55 -1.12 -15.86
N LEU A 95 -9.49 -0.58 -14.63
CA LEU A 95 -10.64 -0.07 -13.88
C LEU A 95 -10.82 1.46 -14.01
N GLY A 96 -9.95 2.15 -14.76
CA GLY A 96 -10.07 3.59 -15.01
C GLY A 96 -9.54 4.50 -13.90
N TYR A 97 -8.68 3.99 -13.01
CA TYR A 97 -7.98 4.81 -12.01
C TYR A 97 -6.82 5.60 -12.63
N SER A 98 -6.49 6.75 -12.03
CA SER A 98 -5.43 7.66 -12.49
C SER A 98 -4.02 7.10 -12.28
N GLY A 99 -3.86 6.19 -11.33
CA GLY A 99 -2.58 5.68 -10.88
C GLY A 99 -2.74 4.51 -9.91
N ALA A 100 -1.61 4.01 -9.43
CA ALA A 100 -1.54 2.91 -8.48
C ALA A 100 -0.50 3.22 -7.40
N ARG A 101 -0.82 2.90 -6.15
CA ARG A 101 0.07 3.09 -5.00
C ARG A 101 0.19 1.82 -4.19
N LEU A 102 1.40 1.45 -3.80
CA LEU A 102 1.67 0.30 -2.95
C LEU A 102 2.20 0.79 -1.60
N ILE A 103 1.48 0.52 -0.52
CA ILE A 103 1.92 0.85 0.84
C ILE A 103 2.23 -0.46 1.55
N MET A 104 3.38 -0.55 2.21
CA MET A 104 3.83 -1.77 2.87
C MET A 104 4.31 -1.52 4.29
N ASN A 105 3.81 -2.33 5.21
CA ASN A 105 4.32 -2.42 6.57
C ASN A 105 5.47 -3.46 6.63
N VAL A 106 6.71 -2.97 6.60
CA VAL A 106 7.94 -3.78 6.56
C VAL A 106 8.64 -3.69 7.91
N PRO A 107 8.98 -4.81 8.54
CA PRO A 107 9.59 -4.81 9.85
C PRO A 107 11.03 -4.32 9.74
N GLU A 108 11.54 -3.77 10.83
CA GLU A 108 12.85 -3.11 10.88
C GLU A 108 13.99 -4.02 10.37
N GLU A 109 13.92 -5.32 10.64
CA GLU A 109 14.94 -6.30 10.24
C GLU A 109 14.99 -6.55 8.72
N LEU A 110 13.93 -6.17 8.00
CA LEU A 110 13.80 -6.35 6.55
C LEU A 110 13.90 -5.02 5.80
N SER A 111 14.03 -3.88 6.50
CA SER A 111 14.24 -2.56 5.89
C SER A 111 15.47 -2.50 4.98
N ALA A 112 16.54 -3.23 5.31
CA ALA A 112 17.75 -3.34 4.50
C ALA A 112 17.56 -4.07 3.16
N GLN A 113 16.48 -4.84 3.01
CA GLN A 113 16.16 -5.59 1.79
C GLN A 113 15.20 -4.81 0.88
N VAL A 114 14.62 -3.73 1.40
CA VAL A 114 13.73 -2.85 0.67
C VAL A 114 14.56 -1.96 -0.27
N PRO A 115 14.24 -1.92 -1.58
CA PRO A 115 14.88 -0.99 -2.50
C PRO A 115 14.57 0.46 -2.13
N SER A 116 15.60 1.31 -2.04
CA SER A 116 15.48 2.74 -1.71
C SER A 116 14.54 3.48 -2.67
N GLU A 117 13.84 4.49 -2.14
CA GLU A 117 12.85 5.33 -2.84
C GLU A 117 13.35 5.88 -4.20
N SER A 118 14.67 6.07 -4.33
CA SER A 118 15.34 6.57 -5.53
C SER A 118 15.40 5.59 -6.72
N THR A 119 14.76 4.42 -6.66
CA THR A 119 15.00 3.33 -7.63
C THR A 119 13.78 2.74 -8.34
N TRP A 120 12.64 3.45 -8.35
CA TRP A 120 11.38 2.97 -8.92
C TRP A 120 10.82 3.88 -10.02
#